data_AF-A0A950QTU1-F1
#
_entry.id   AF-A0A950QTU1-F1
#
_cell.length_a   1.000
_cell.length_b   1.000
_cell.length_c   1.000
_cell.angle_alpha   90.00
_cell.angle_beta   90.00
_cell.angle_gamma   90.00
#
_symmetry.space_group_name_H-M   'P 1'
#
loop_
_entity.id
_entity.type
_entity.pdbx_description
1 polymer ?
#
loop_
_entity_poly.entity_id
_entity_poly.type
_entity_poly.pdbx_seq_one_letter_code
_entity_poly.pdbx_strand_id
1 'polypeptide(L)'
;MARLSGATSEFLSMVYYLFFGPKLFEETGENPGAVVFTPEPRLPKEWFSKKESGSIPKDAAGVRLFGVPVTYVNPERRSTFGSGAVKAVEYEWILDGRYYKHRGKHLTPEASAALREGRLERLTILLG
;
A
#
# COMPACT_ATOMS: atom_id res chain seq x y z
N MET A 1 30.35 20.27 -0.45
CA MET A 1 29.59 19.02 -0.28
C MET A 1 28.18 19.36 0.13
N ALA A 2 27.17 19.05 -0.70
CA ALA A 2 25.78 19.13 -0.28
C ALA A 2 25.58 18.18 0.91
N ARG A 3 24.96 18.64 2.00
CA ARG A 3 24.57 17.79 3.12
C ARG A 3 23.40 16.90 2.67
N LEU A 4 23.73 15.82 1.96
CA LEU A 4 22.81 14.91 1.24
C LEU A 4 21.73 14.25 2.12
N SER A 5 21.85 14.28 3.45
CA SER A 5 20.86 13.70 4.36
C SER A 5 19.48 14.36 4.26
N GLY A 6 19.42 15.68 4.03
CA GLY A 6 18.15 16.40 3.88
C GLY A 6 17.38 15.95 2.64
N ALA A 7 18.04 15.97 1.48
CA ALA A 7 17.43 15.58 0.21
C ALA A 7 17.00 14.11 0.17
N THR A 8 17.75 13.20 0.81
CA THR A 8 17.35 11.78 0.92
C THR A 8 16.12 11.60 1.81
N SER A 9 16.04 12.31 2.93
CA SER A 9 14.87 12.26 3.81
C SER A 9 13.62 12.80 3.11
N GLU A 10 13.74 13.93 2.42
CA GLU A 10 12.64 14.52 1.64
C GLU A 10 12.16 13.58 0.54
N PHE A 11 13.07 12.99 -0.22
CA PHE A 11 12.72 12.02 -1.26
C PHE A 11 11.97 10.82 -0.67
N LEU A 12 12.44 10.27 0.45
CA LEU A 12 11.77 9.15 1.11
C LEU A 12 10.36 9.55 1.57
N SER A 13 10.22 10.71 2.21
CA SER A 13 8.92 11.24 2.62
C SER A 13 7.97 11.40 1.44
N MET A 14 8.46 11.87 0.28
CA MET A 14 7.68 11.97 -0.95
C MET A 14 7.23 10.59 -1.46
N VAL A 15 8.13 9.60 -1.49
CA VAL A 15 7.79 8.23 -1.91
C VAL A 15 6.71 7.64 -1.00
N TYR A 16 6.85 7.78 0.32
CA TYR A 16 5.84 7.30 1.28
C TYR A 16 4.50 8.02 1.10
N TYR A 17 4.51 9.34 0.89
CA TYR A 17 3.32 10.11 0.60
C TYR A 17 2.63 9.63 -0.68
N LEU A 18 3.39 9.32 -1.73
CA LEU A 18 2.83 8.83 -3.00
C LEU A 18 2.26 7.42 -2.88
N PHE A 19 2.88 6.53 -2.11
CA PHE A 19 2.41 5.14 -1.97
C PHE A 19 1.27 4.98 -0.95
N PHE A 20 1.21 5.82 0.08
CA PHE A 20 0.27 5.62 1.18
C PHE A 20 -0.66 6.80 1.45
N GLY A 21 -0.41 7.95 0.84
CA GLY A 21 -1.17 9.16 1.10
C GLY A 21 -0.76 9.88 2.39
N PRO A 22 -1.53 10.89 2.81
CA PRO A 22 -1.21 11.72 3.97
C PRO A 22 -1.37 11.03 5.32
N LYS A 23 -2.18 9.96 5.38
CA LYS A 23 -2.47 9.19 6.60
C LYS A 23 -2.37 7.70 6.25
N LEU A 24 -1.51 6.98 6.96
CA LEU A 24 -1.38 5.53 6.79
C LEU A 24 -2.45 4.77 7.58
N PHE A 25 -2.82 5.30 8.74
CA PHE A 25 -3.74 4.66 9.66
C PHE A 25 -4.75 5.68 10.18
N GLU A 26 -5.99 5.25 10.30
CA GLU A 26 -7.05 6.07 10.89
C GLU A 26 -8.07 5.20 11.61
N GLU A 27 -8.85 5.82 12.49
CA GLU A 27 -10.04 5.20 13.03
C GLU A 27 -11.16 5.26 12.00
N THR A 28 -11.76 4.12 11.69
CA THR A 28 -12.95 4.09 10.84
C THR A 28 -14.19 4.05 11.73
N GLY A 29 -15.23 4.78 11.33
CA GLY A 29 -16.51 4.80 12.05
C GLY A 29 -17.23 3.45 12.11
N GLU A 30 -16.69 2.41 11.45
CA GLU A 30 -17.21 1.05 11.45
C GLU A 30 -16.89 0.29 12.74
N ASN A 31 -15.81 0.65 13.44
CA ASN A 31 -15.43 0.08 14.74
C ASN A 31 -14.78 1.15 15.64
N PRO A 32 -15.52 1.71 16.60
CA PRO A 32 -15.00 2.74 17.51
C PRO A 32 -13.72 2.27 18.23
N GLY A 33 -12.65 3.05 18.13
CA GLY A 33 -11.34 2.76 18.73
C GLY A 33 -10.46 1.79 17.95
N ALA A 34 -10.92 1.25 16.81
CA ALA A 34 -10.09 0.42 15.94
C ALA A 34 -9.34 1.29 14.92
N VAL A 35 -8.01 1.25 14.97
CA VAL A 35 -7.12 1.92 14.02
C VAL A 35 -6.77 0.95 12.89
N VAL A 36 -7.16 1.28 11.66
CA VAL A 36 -6.97 0.43 10.48
C VAL A 36 -6.07 1.10 9.45
N PHE A 37 -5.41 0.28 8.64
CA PHE A 37 -4.58 0.74 7.52
C PHE A 37 -5.46 1.14 6.33
N THR A 38 -5.40 2.41 5.94
CA THR A 38 -6.26 3.04 4.92
C THR A 38 -5.42 3.79 3.88
N PRO A 39 -4.61 3.09 3.07
CA PRO A 39 -3.73 3.74 2.13
C PRO A 39 -4.50 4.50 1.04
N GLU A 40 -4.06 5.73 0.77
CA GLU A 40 -4.55 6.56 -0.34
C GLU A 40 -3.42 6.84 -1.34
N PRO A 41 -3.02 5.83 -2.15
CA PRO A 41 -1.94 6.01 -3.11
C PRO A 41 -2.25 7.13 -4.11
N ARG A 42 -1.22 7.85 -4.55
CA ARG A 42 -1.23 8.88 -5.60
C ARG A 42 -0.26 8.51 -6.72
N LEU A 43 -0.41 7.29 -7.22
CA LEU A 43 0.46 6.68 -8.22
C LEU A 43 -0.07 6.95 -9.63
N PRO A 44 0.77 7.47 -10.54
CA PRO A 44 0.42 7.57 -11.95
C PRO A 44 0.46 6.20 -12.62
N LYS A 45 -0.34 6.01 -13.68
CA LYS A 45 -0.45 4.74 -14.41
C LYS A 45 0.89 4.17 -14.91
N GLU A 46 1.86 5.04 -15.17
CA GLU A 46 3.19 4.71 -15.67
C GLU A 46 4.04 3.95 -14.64
N TRP A 47 3.70 4.04 -13.35
CA TRP A 47 4.43 3.35 -12.28
C TRP A 47 4.02 1.89 -12.10
N PHE A 48 2.88 1.48 -12.68
CA PHE A 48 2.49 0.07 -12.70
C PHE A 48 3.25 -0.66 -13.81
N SER A 49 3.87 -1.78 -13.43
CA SER A 49 4.65 -2.64 -14.32
C SER A 49 3.84 -3.05 -15.56
N LYS A 50 4.49 -3.11 -16.72
CA LYS A 50 3.85 -3.61 -17.96
C LYS A 50 3.95 -5.14 -18.12
N LYS A 51 4.88 -5.74 -17.39
CA LYS A 51 5.22 -7.16 -17.38
C LYS A 51 5.68 -7.54 -15.99
N GLU A 52 5.59 -8.82 -15.67
CA GLU A 52 6.18 -9.35 -14.45
C GLU A 52 7.69 -9.12 -14.44
N SER A 53 8.23 -8.75 -13.27
CA SER A 53 9.66 -8.49 -13.08
C SER A 53 10.06 -8.84 -11.65
N GLY A 54 10.81 -9.93 -11.49
CA GLY A 54 11.20 -10.43 -10.17
C GLY A 54 9.98 -10.78 -9.33
N SER A 55 9.84 -10.17 -8.15
CA SER A 55 8.71 -10.37 -7.25
C SER A 55 7.52 -9.43 -7.49
N ILE A 56 7.58 -8.55 -8.49
CA ILE A 56 6.50 -7.62 -8.82
C ILE A 56 5.70 -8.22 -9.99
N PRO A 57 4.41 -8.55 -9.79
CA PRO A 57 3.53 -9.05 -10.85
C PRO A 57 3.37 -8.03 -11.99
N LYS A 58 2.76 -8.47 -13.08
CA LYS A 58 2.29 -7.55 -14.13
C LYS A 58 1.24 -6.59 -13.56
N ASP A 59 1.19 -5.37 -14.10
CA ASP A 59 0.19 -4.35 -13.78
C ASP A 59 0.23 -3.94 -12.29
N ALA A 60 1.43 -3.97 -11.68
CA ALA A 60 1.62 -3.78 -10.24
C ALA A 60 2.75 -2.78 -9.90
N ALA A 61 2.68 -2.20 -8.70
CA ALA A 61 3.69 -1.34 -8.12
C ALA A 61 4.01 -1.78 -6.68
N GLY A 62 5.30 -1.87 -6.34
CA GLY A 62 5.76 -2.40 -5.05
C GLY A 62 6.51 -1.37 -4.21
N VAL A 63 6.35 -1.44 -2.89
CA VAL A 63 7.07 -0.65 -1.88
C VAL A 63 7.25 -1.49 -0.62
N ARG A 64 8.13 -1.06 0.30
CA ARG A 64 8.24 -1.67 1.63
C ARG A 64 7.70 -0.72 2.71
N LEU A 65 6.95 -1.26 3.65
CA LEU A 65 6.44 -0.55 4.83
C LEU A 65 6.69 -1.41 6.07
N PHE A 66 7.38 -0.89 7.08
CA PHE A 66 7.75 -1.64 8.30
C PHE A 66 8.45 -2.99 8.01
N GLY A 67 9.24 -3.05 6.93
CA GLY A 67 9.88 -4.28 6.46
C GLY A 67 8.99 -5.19 5.61
N VAL A 68 7.67 -5.02 5.65
CA VAL A 68 6.69 -5.78 4.87
C VAL A 68 6.69 -5.34 3.40
N PRO A 69 6.79 -6.26 2.43
CA PRO A 69 6.57 -5.94 1.03
C PRO A 69 5.07 -5.70 0.78
N VAL A 70 4.75 -4.49 0.31
CA VAL A 70 3.41 -4.05 -0.06
C VAL A 70 3.34 -3.90 -1.58
N THR A 71 2.40 -4.60 -2.21
CA THR A 71 2.20 -4.57 -3.66
C THR A 71 0.81 -4.09 -4.00
N TYR A 72 0.70 -2.99 -4.75
CA TYR A 72 -0.54 -2.55 -5.37
C TYR A 72 -0.70 -3.22 -6.72
N VAL A 73 -1.80 -3.93 -6.95
CA VAL A 73 -2.16 -4.56 -8.22
C VAL A 73 -3.29 -3.76 -8.85
N ASN A 74 -3.11 -3.33 -10.10
CA ASN A 74 -4.02 -2.44 -10.81
C ASN A 74 -4.25 -2.97 -12.23
N PRO A 75 -5.17 -3.94 -12.41
CA PRO A 75 -5.39 -4.61 -13.69
C PRO A 75 -5.72 -3.64 -14.84
N GLU A 76 -6.38 -2.51 -14.52
CA GLU A 76 -6.77 -1.51 -15.49
C GLU A 76 -5.69 -0.46 -15.76
N ARG A 77 -4.59 -0.49 -14.98
CA ARG A 77 -3.47 0.48 -15.03
C ARG A 77 -3.96 1.92 -15.13
N ARG A 78 -4.97 2.28 -14.34
CA ARG A 78 -5.43 3.67 -14.19
C ARG A 78 -4.65 4.39 -13.10
N SER A 79 -4.55 5.70 -13.16
CA SER A 79 -3.98 6.47 -12.04
C SER A 79 -4.84 6.32 -10.79
N THR A 80 -4.25 6.39 -9.60
CA THR A 80 -4.99 6.32 -8.31
C THR A 80 -5.45 7.71 -7.82
N PHE A 81 -5.29 8.74 -8.66
CA PHE A 81 -5.67 10.13 -8.41
C PHE A 81 -6.38 10.74 -9.61
N GLY A 82 -7.09 11.85 -9.39
CA GLY A 82 -7.86 12.55 -10.41
C GLY A 82 -9.23 11.91 -10.69
N SER A 83 -9.89 12.38 -11.75
CA SER A 83 -11.18 11.84 -12.17
C SER A 83 -11.01 10.40 -12.67
N GLY A 84 -11.85 9.48 -12.17
CA GLY A 84 -11.76 8.05 -12.51
C GLY A 84 -10.61 7.32 -11.83
N ALA A 85 -10.10 7.85 -10.71
CA ALA A 85 -9.09 7.20 -9.89
C ALA A 85 -9.55 5.83 -9.38
N VAL A 86 -8.70 4.81 -9.56
CA VAL A 86 -8.88 3.51 -8.89
C VAL A 86 -8.54 3.61 -7.40
N LYS A 87 -9.24 2.83 -6.59
CA LYS A 87 -9.10 2.81 -5.12
C LYS A 87 -8.84 1.39 -4.62
N ALA A 88 -8.35 1.26 -3.40
CA ALA A 88 -8.23 -0.03 -2.75
C ALA A 88 -9.63 -0.65 -2.60
N VAL A 89 -9.79 -1.88 -3.10
CA VAL A 89 -11.05 -2.63 -3.04
C VAL A 89 -10.91 -3.96 -2.31
N GLU A 90 -9.69 -4.45 -2.17
CA GLU A 90 -9.40 -5.74 -1.56
C GLU A 90 -7.94 -5.81 -1.08
N TYR A 91 -7.75 -6.58 -0.01
CA TYR A 91 -6.48 -6.80 0.65
C TYR A 91 -6.25 -8.30 0.79
N GLU A 92 -5.04 -8.74 0.45
CA GLU A 92 -4.60 -10.13 0.59
C GLU A 92 -3.25 -10.15 1.30
N TRP A 93 -3.07 -11.02 2.30
CA TRP A 93 -1.82 -11.05 3.06
C TRP A 93 -1.42 -12.46 3.48
N ILE A 94 -0.14 -12.60 3.83
CA ILE A 94 0.37 -13.81 4.46
C ILE A 94 0.84 -13.46 5.87
N LEU A 95 0.39 -14.25 6.85
CA LEU A 95 0.78 -14.17 8.25
C LEU A 95 0.98 -15.59 8.80
N ASP A 96 2.14 -15.84 9.40
CA ASP A 96 2.50 -17.15 9.97
C ASP A 96 2.29 -18.31 8.96
N GLY A 97 2.71 -18.09 7.71
CA GLY A 97 2.60 -19.03 6.59
C GLY A 97 1.19 -19.22 6.02
N ARG A 98 0.18 -18.51 6.54
CA ARG A 98 -1.22 -18.65 6.13
C ARG A 98 -1.67 -17.48 5.28
N TYR A 99 -2.44 -17.78 4.25
CA TYR A 99 -3.04 -16.79 3.36
C TYR A 99 -4.39 -16.31 3.89
N TYR A 100 -4.60 -15.00 3.79
CA TYR A 100 -5.83 -14.32 4.19
C TYR A 100 -6.25 -13.31 3.13
N LYS A 101 -7.55 -13.00 3.10
CA LYS A 101 -8.16 -12.09 2.14
C LYS A 101 -9.33 -11.34 2.77
N HIS A 102 -9.45 -10.06 2.44
CA HIS A 102 -10.53 -9.20 2.89
C HIS A 102 -10.91 -8.21 1.79
N ARG A 103 -12.20 -8.18 1.43
CA ARG A 103 -12.75 -7.18 0.51
C ARG A 103 -13.26 -5.99 1.31
N GLY A 104 -12.79 -4.79 0.97
CA GLY A 104 -13.07 -3.58 1.74
C GLY A 104 -12.18 -2.43 1.31
N LYS A 105 -12.44 -1.25 1.88
CA LYS A 105 -11.65 -0.03 1.61
C LYS A 105 -10.38 0.04 2.45
N HIS A 106 -10.31 -0.74 3.53
CA HIS A 106 -9.18 -0.78 4.45
C HIS A 106 -8.87 -2.21 4.87
N LEU A 107 -7.67 -2.40 5.40
CA LEU A 107 -7.27 -3.66 6.01
C LEU A 107 -8.06 -3.88 7.32
N THR A 108 -8.24 -5.14 7.74
CA THR A 108 -8.92 -5.41 9.03
C THR A 108 -8.09 -4.88 10.21
N PRO A 109 -8.70 -4.62 11.38
CA PRO A 109 -7.96 -4.14 12.55
C PRO A 109 -6.79 -5.04 12.97
N GLU A 110 -7.00 -6.36 12.97
CA GLU A 110 -6.00 -7.34 13.38
C GLU A 110 -4.81 -7.36 12.41
N ALA A 111 -5.11 -7.37 11.10
CA ALA A 111 -4.07 -7.34 10.08
C ALA A 111 -3.36 -5.97 10.03
N SER A 112 -4.05 -4.89 10.36
CA SER A 112 -3.45 -3.54 10.50
C SER A 112 -2.49 -3.45 11.68
N ALA A 113 -2.79 -4.11 12.80
CA ALA A 113 -1.86 -4.26 13.90
C ALA A 113 -0.63 -5.08 13.49
N ALA A 114 -0.84 -6.26 12.87
CA ALA A 114 0.25 -7.11 12.39
C ALA A 114 1.16 -6.42 11.36
N LEU A 115 0.60 -5.56 10.49
CA LEU A 115 1.38 -4.75 9.55
C LEU A 115 2.30 -3.77 10.27
N ARG A 116 1.79 -3.05 11.29
CA ARG A 116 2.58 -2.10 12.10
C ARG A 116 3.72 -2.79 12.85
N GLU A 117 3.47 -4.00 13.31
CA GLU A 117 4.46 -4.84 13.99
C GLU A 117 5.47 -5.49 13.03
N GLY A 118 5.30 -5.32 11.71
CA GLY A 118 6.17 -5.93 10.69
C GLY A 118 6.01 -7.45 10.57
N ARG A 119 4.90 -8.00 11.09
CA ARG A 119 4.65 -9.45 11.15
C ARG A 119 4.07 -10.04 9.88
N LEU A 120 3.51 -9.22 9.00
CA LEU A 120 3.04 -9.71 7.71
C LEU A 120 4.24 -10.10 6.84
N GLU A 121 4.19 -11.26 6.22
CA GLU A 121 5.22 -11.69 5.27
C GLU A 121 5.09 -10.95 3.94
N ARG A 122 3.85 -10.64 3.54
CA ARG A 122 3.51 -9.81 2.39
C ARG A 122 2.10 -9.25 2.50
N LEU A 123 1.87 -8.11 1.84
CA LEU A 123 0.55 -7.51 1.66
C LEU A 123 0.36 -7.16 0.18
N THR A 124 -0.74 -7.61 -0.40
CA THR A 124 -1.20 -7.25 -1.73
C THR A 124 -2.50 -6.45 -1.61
N ILE A 125 -2.60 -5.37 -2.37
CA ILE A 125 -3.76 -4.47 -2.38
C ILE A 125 -4.27 -4.40 -3.81
N LEU A 126 -5.49 -4.84 -4.04
CA LEU A 126 -6.14 -4.75 -5.34
C LEU A 126 -6.76 -3.36 -5.51
N LEU A 127 -6.55 -2.77 -6.68
CA LEU A 127 -7.09 -1.49 -7.10
C LEU A 127 -8.22 -1.69 -8.12
N GLY A 128 -9.34 -0.99 -7.92
CA GLY A 128 -10.52 -1.01 -8.79
C GLY A 128 -11.32 0.29 -8.75
#